data_AF-A0A224YDX6-F1
#
_entry.id   AF-A0A224YDX6-F1
#
_cell.length_a   1.000
_cell.length_b   1.000
_cell.length_c   1.000
_cell.angle_alpha   90.00
_cell.angle_beta   90.00
_cell.angle_gamma   90.00
#
_symmetry.space_group_name_H-M   'P 1'
#
loop_
_entity.id
_entity.type
_entity.pdbx_description
1 polymer ?
#
loop_
_entity_poly.entity_id
_entity_poly.type
_entity_poly.pdbx_seq_one_letter_code
_entity_poly.pdbx_strand_id
1 'polypeptide(L)'
;MLRCSLWVLANLFSKSLSQSFDVCTMSGTTDTLERFEKVEGSTGKFNDLVLNYSAKMGDAKKVVVFFGGDIQDFPEAMMKHRDNRRYVQWNLENMATLMGKHFPNAHCIVVRPNRLQYLTFSCYDNFVESNDMGAPTHEFCIAALEHMHALLSTLSTKLHDKTDKAKYGPIATGLLEHPVALIGFSKGCVVLNQFLYAMKALEVAPDDDVSQLVRRIKSMYWLDGGHSGGSNTWVTKEAAMKP
;
A
#
# COMPACT_ATOMS: atom_id res chain seq x y z
N MET A 1 0.80 -23.26 -32.81
CA MET A 1 -0.18 -22.18 -32.57
C MET A 1 0.34 -21.23 -31.49
N LEU A 2 1.50 -20.62 -31.75
CA LEU A 2 2.05 -19.51 -30.95
C LEU A 2 2.18 -18.35 -31.93
N ARG A 3 1.33 -17.33 -31.80
CA ARG A 3 1.44 -15.97 -32.39
C ARG A 3 0.06 -15.31 -32.30
N CYS A 4 -0.33 -14.85 -31.10
CA CYS A 4 -1.38 -13.84 -30.96
C CYS A 4 -1.32 -13.05 -29.64
N SER A 5 -0.50 -13.46 -28.66
CA SER A 5 -0.44 -12.81 -27.34
C SER A 5 0.53 -11.61 -27.24
N LEU A 6 1.21 -11.25 -28.33
CA LEU A 6 2.27 -10.21 -28.33
C LEU A 6 1.80 -8.80 -28.75
N TRP A 7 0.55 -8.63 -29.18
CA TRP A 7 0.08 -7.33 -29.69
C TRP A 7 -0.54 -6.41 -28.62
N VAL A 8 -1.00 -6.95 -27.48
CA VAL A 8 -1.61 -6.12 -26.42
C VAL A 8 -0.54 -5.47 -25.52
N LEU A 9 0.66 -6.06 -25.43
CA LEU A 9 1.80 -5.51 -24.68
C LEU A 9 2.46 -4.29 -25.36
N ALA A 10 2.28 -4.12 -26.67
CA ALA A 10 2.82 -2.96 -27.37
C ALA A 10 2.01 -1.70 -27.06
N ASN A 11 0.68 -1.72 -27.05
CA ASN A 11 -0.09 -0.46 -26.96
C ASN A 11 -0.24 0.13 -25.55
N LEU A 12 0.09 -0.61 -24.48
CA LEU A 12 0.16 -0.08 -23.10
C LEU A 12 1.56 0.45 -22.72
N PHE A 13 2.60 0.11 -23.49
CA PHE A 13 3.99 0.54 -23.22
C PHE A 13 4.67 1.29 -24.39
N SER A 14 4.19 1.22 -25.63
CA SER A 14 4.85 1.83 -26.80
C SER A 14 4.54 3.30 -27.02
N LYS A 15 3.47 3.85 -26.42
CA LYS A 15 3.21 5.30 -26.48
C LYS A 15 4.00 6.11 -25.44
N SER A 16 4.78 5.44 -24.59
CA SER A 16 5.67 6.08 -23.60
C SER A 16 7.16 5.91 -23.94
N LEU A 17 7.53 4.88 -24.71
CA LEU A 17 8.91 4.59 -25.09
C LEU A 17 9.34 5.34 -26.36
N SER A 18 9.27 6.66 -26.32
CA SER A 18 10.07 7.52 -27.20
C SER A 18 10.52 8.82 -26.55
N GLN A 19 10.35 8.96 -25.23
CA GLN A 19 11.04 9.99 -24.48
C GLN A 19 12.25 9.33 -23.83
N SER A 20 13.42 9.77 -24.27
CA SER A 20 14.69 9.61 -23.56
C SER A 20 14.44 9.69 -22.06
N PHE A 21 14.76 8.61 -21.34
CA PHE A 21 14.92 8.70 -19.89
C PHE A 21 16.12 9.60 -19.64
N ASP A 22 15.85 10.91 -19.60
CA ASP A 22 16.77 11.84 -19.00
C ASP A 22 17.00 11.36 -17.57
N VAL A 23 18.27 11.10 -17.27
CA VAL A 23 18.76 10.87 -15.92
C VAL A 23 18.21 12.02 -15.09
N CYS A 24 17.17 11.73 -14.31
CA CYS A 24 16.48 12.73 -13.51
C CYS A 24 17.49 13.26 -12.51
N THR A 25 17.98 14.45 -12.81
CA THR A 25 18.69 15.31 -11.89
C THR A 25 17.89 15.32 -10.59
N MET A 26 18.53 14.95 -9.48
CA MET A 26 17.97 15.07 -8.14
C MET A 26 17.71 16.56 -7.86
N SER A 27 16.56 17.08 -8.30
CA SER A 27 16.16 18.46 -8.06
C SER A 27 14.66 18.51 -7.77
N GLY A 28 14.35 18.69 -6.49
CA GLY A 28 13.00 18.92 -5.99
C GLY A 28 12.65 17.93 -4.89
N THR A 29 13.01 18.23 -3.65
CA THR A 29 12.25 17.76 -2.50
C THR A 29 10.79 18.13 -2.75
N THR A 30 9.95 17.17 -3.11
CA THR A 30 8.50 17.40 -3.16
C THR A 30 8.05 17.65 -1.73
N ASP A 31 7.67 18.90 -1.41
CA ASP A 31 7.26 19.40 -0.09
C ASP A 31 6.00 18.72 0.50
N THR A 32 5.58 17.60 -0.11
CA THR A 32 4.38 16.83 0.19
C THR A 32 4.66 15.41 0.69
N LEU A 33 5.92 14.97 0.71
CA LEU A 33 6.30 13.61 1.08
C LEU A 33 6.89 13.57 2.49
N GLU A 34 6.33 12.72 3.35
CA GLU A 34 6.74 12.59 4.75
C GLU A 34 6.78 11.11 5.19
N ARG A 35 7.81 10.75 5.95
CA ARG A 35 7.93 9.43 6.60
C ARG A 35 7.34 9.46 7.99
N PHE A 36 6.65 8.39 8.35
CA PHE A 36 6.13 8.16 9.69
C PHE A 36 6.60 6.79 10.16
N GLU A 37 7.61 6.78 11.02
CA GLU A 37 8.14 5.55 11.60
C GLU A 37 7.28 5.11 12.79
N LYS A 38 7.22 3.78 13.00
CA LYS A 38 6.53 3.15 14.13
C LYS A 38 5.13 3.74 14.35
N VAL A 39 4.31 3.78 13.29
CA VAL A 39 2.89 4.08 13.42
C VAL A 39 2.22 2.86 14.00
N GLU A 40 1.59 3.02 15.16
CA GLU A 40 0.87 1.93 15.82
C GLU A 40 -0.44 1.67 15.09
N GLY A 41 -0.70 0.40 14.79
CA GLY A 41 -1.99 -0.09 14.35
C GLY A 41 -2.68 -0.78 15.53
N SER A 42 -2.89 -2.09 15.43
CA SER A 42 -3.27 -2.92 16.57
C SER A 42 -2.25 -2.80 17.71
N THR A 43 -2.70 -2.97 18.95
CA THR A 43 -1.86 -2.85 20.15
C THR A 43 -0.53 -3.59 20.04
N GLY A 44 0.58 -2.85 20.17
CA GLY A 44 1.94 -3.40 20.12
C GLY A 44 2.43 -3.80 18.72
N LYS A 45 1.63 -3.56 17.66
CA LYS A 45 2.00 -3.80 16.27
C LYS A 45 2.21 -2.47 15.54
N PHE A 46 3.33 -2.35 14.84
CA PHE A 46 3.74 -1.10 14.20
C PHE A 46 4.13 -1.29 12.74
N ASN A 47 3.84 -0.28 11.93
CA ASN A 47 4.33 -0.17 10.55
C ASN A 47 4.97 1.21 10.33
N ASP A 48 5.95 1.24 9.43
CA ASP A 48 6.44 2.50 8.88
C ASP A 48 5.59 2.86 7.66
N LEU A 49 5.21 4.14 7.55
CA LEU A 49 4.38 4.66 6.48
C LEU A 49 5.12 5.78 5.75
N VAL A 50 4.93 5.86 4.43
CA VAL A 50 5.30 7.05 3.64
C VAL A 50 4.03 7.69 3.13
N LEU A 51 3.78 8.92 3.55
CA LEU A 51 2.64 9.71 3.11
C LEU A 51 3.10 10.70 2.04
N ASN A 52 2.44 10.69 0.89
CA ASN A 52 2.48 11.78 -0.08
C ASN A 52 1.07 12.39 -0.17
N TYR A 53 0.91 13.61 0.34
CA TYR A 53 -0.38 14.30 0.28
C TYR A 53 -0.54 15.17 -0.97
N SER A 54 -1.79 15.43 -1.35
CA SER A 54 -2.11 16.36 -2.44
C SER A 54 -1.38 17.69 -2.26
N ALA A 55 -0.69 18.16 -3.31
CA ALA A 55 0.05 19.42 -3.30
C ALA A 55 -0.86 20.64 -3.07
N LYS A 56 -2.13 20.54 -3.49
CA LYS A 56 -3.15 21.54 -3.18
C LYS A 56 -3.92 21.11 -1.93
N MET A 57 -3.84 21.92 -0.88
CA MET A 57 -4.54 21.70 0.37
C MET A 57 -6.06 21.69 0.14
N GLY A 58 -6.74 20.69 0.69
CA GLY A 58 -8.19 20.51 0.53
C GLY A 58 -8.65 19.89 -0.79
N ASP A 59 -7.77 19.67 -1.77
CA ASP A 59 -8.15 19.09 -3.08
C ASP A 59 -8.17 17.56 -3.09
N ALA A 60 -7.63 16.91 -2.05
CA ALA A 60 -7.66 15.46 -1.95
C ALA A 60 -9.12 15.00 -1.81
N LYS A 61 -9.53 14.03 -2.65
CA LYS A 61 -10.89 13.46 -2.66
C LYS A 61 -10.91 11.97 -2.31
N LYS A 62 -9.75 11.37 -2.10
CA LYS A 62 -9.57 9.96 -1.78
C LYS A 62 -8.24 9.71 -1.06
N VAL A 63 -8.16 8.58 -0.39
CA VAL A 63 -6.93 7.99 0.13
C VAL A 63 -6.56 6.82 -0.77
N VAL A 64 -5.29 6.74 -1.18
CA VAL A 64 -4.74 5.59 -1.90
C VAL A 64 -3.76 4.92 -0.97
N VAL A 65 -3.95 3.63 -0.69
CA VAL A 65 -3.06 2.85 0.16
C VAL A 65 -2.40 1.78 -0.69
N PHE A 66 -1.07 1.81 -0.72
CA PHE A 66 -0.23 0.96 -1.53
C PHE A 66 0.58 0.00 -0.66
N PHE A 67 0.45 -1.29 -0.96
CA PHE A 67 1.26 -2.37 -0.41
C PHE A 67 2.21 -2.88 -1.49
N GLY A 68 3.50 -2.73 -1.24
CA GLY A 68 4.58 -3.09 -2.17
C GLY A 68 4.95 -4.57 -2.19
N GLY A 69 5.86 -4.90 -3.10
CA GLY A 69 6.42 -6.23 -3.31
C GLY A 69 7.65 -6.52 -2.45
N ASP A 70 8.32 -7.64 -2.77
CA ASP A 70 9.64 -7.96 -2.25
C ASP A 70 10.65 -6.85 -2.59
N ILE A 71 11.72 -6.76 -1.80
CA ILE A 71 12.87 -5.84 -1.90
C ILE A 71 12.59 -4.36 -1.65
N GLN A 72 11.33 -3.91 -1.74
CA GLN A 72 10.98 -2.50 -1.58
C GLN A 72 11.15 -2.06 -0.13
N ASP A 73 12.12 -1.18 0.10
CA ASP A 73 12.41 -0.59 1.40
C ASP A 73 12.78 0.89 1.22
N PHE A 74 13.18 1.57 2.30
CA PHE A 74 13.75 2.90 2.22
C PHE A 74 15.04 2.91 1.39
N PRO A 75 15.30 4.00 0.64
CA PRO A 75 16.39 4.04 -0.33
C PRO A 75 17.75 3.75 0.30
N GLU A 76 18.02 4.23 1.51
CA GLU A 76 19.28 3.98 2.21
C GLU A 76 19.49 2.51 2.60
N ALA A 77 18.42 1.77 2.89
CA ALA A 77 18.50 0.33 3.18
C ALA A 77 18.73 -0.46 1.89
N MET A 78 18.00 -0.12 0.83
CA MET A 78 18.16 -0.76 -0.49
C MET A 78 19.57 -0.53 -1.06
N MET A 79 20.11 0.68 -0.94
CA MET A 79 21.44 1.04 -1.48
C MET A 79 22.60 0.28 -0.82
N LYS A 80 22.46 -0.04 0.47
CA LYS A 80 23.45 -0.84 1.21
C LYS A 80 23.45 -2.31 0.80
N HIS A 81 22.34 -2.80 0.24
CA HIS A 81 22.20 -4.20 -0.14
C HIS A 81 22.93 -4.50 -1.45
N ARG A 82 23.71 -5.59 -1.49
CA ARG A 82 24.49 -6.01 -2.67
C ARG A 82 23.65 -6.07 -3.95
N ASP A 83 22.51 -6.74 -3.86
CA ASP A 83 21.62 -7.00 -5.00
C ASP A 83 20.50 -5.96 -5.18
N ASN A 84 19.80 -5.59 -4.11
CA ASN A 84 18.60 -4.74 -4.18
C ASN A 84 18.88 -3.29 -4.57
N ARG A 85 20.12 -2.80 -4.41
CA ARG A 85 20.53 -1.44 -4.82
C ARG A 85 20.22 -1.10 -6.29
N ARG A 86 20.18 -2.10 -7.16
CA ARG A 86 19.84 -1.94 -8.59
C ARG A 86 18.37 -1.59 -8.85
N TYR A 87 17.52 -1.72 -7.83
CA TYR A 87 16.09 -1.44 -7.85
C TYR A 87 15.71 -0.26 -6.96
N VAL A 88 16.68 0.54 -6.48
CA VAL A 88 16.43 1.69 -5.60
C VAL A 88 15.46 2.70 -6.20
N GLN A 89 15.34 2.78 -7.53
CA GLN A 89 14.35 3.61 -8.21
C GLN A 89 12.90 3.25 -7.87
N TRP A 90 12.67 2.04 -7.33
CA TRP A 90 11.36 1.54 -6.88
C TRP A 90 11.24 1.49 -5.35
N ASN A 91 12.03 2.29 -4.62
CA ASN A 91 11.95 2.42 -3.17
C ASN A 91 10.61 3.02 -2.70
N LEU A 92 10.31 2.94 -1.40
CA LEU A 92 9.04 3.37 -0.82
C LEU A 92 8.66 4.83 -1.11
N GLU A 93 9.63 5.76 -1.10
CA GLU A 93 9.40 7.19 -1.37
C GLU A 93 9.12 7.45 -2.84
N ASN A 94 9.86 6.78 -3.73
CA ASN A 94 9.62 6.86 -5.16
C ASN A 94 8.25 6.28 -5.52
N MET A 95 7.83 5.20 -4.84
CA MET A 95 6.48 4.65 -4.99
C MET A 95 5.42 5.62 -4.51
N ALA A 96 5.60 6.28 -3.35
CA ALA A 96 4.66 7.28 -2.87
C ALA A 96 4.55 8.48 -3.84
N THR A 97 5.67 8.91 -4.41
CA THR A 97 5.73 9.94 -5.46
C THR A 97 5.03 9.51 -6.73
N LEU A 98 5.25 8.27 -7.18
CA LEU A 98 4.59 7.71 -8.35
C LEU A 98 3.07 7.63 -8.17
N MET A 99 2.62 7.18 -6.98
CA MET A 99 1.19 7.17 -6.64
C MET A 99 0.61 8.59 -6.67
N GLY A 100 1.30 9.57 -6.09
CA GLY A 100 0.85 10.98 -6.11
C GLY A 100 0.74 11.54 -7.54
N LYS A 101 1.66 11.17 -8.46
CA LYS A 101 1.57 11.56 -9.88
C LYS A 101 0.37 10.92 -10.59
N HIS A 102 0.05 9.66 -10.27
CA HIS A 102 -1.08 8.95 -10.87
C HIS A 102 -2.42 9.34 -10.25
N PHE A 103 -2.41 9.75 -8.99
CA PHE A 103 -3.57 10.18 -8.20
C PHE A 103 -3.35 11.58 -7.64
N PRO A 104 -3.32 12.63 -8.47
CA PRO A 104 -2.97 13.99 -8.05
C PRO A 104 -3.92 14.58 -6.99
N ASN A 105 -5.14 14.06 -6.89
CA ASN A 105 -6.17 14.50 -5.93
C ASN A 105 -6.35 13.46 -4.80
N ALA A 106 -5.27 12.85 -4.35
CA ALA A 106 -5.31 11.84 -3.30
C ALA A 106 -4.24 12.06 -2.23
N HIS A 107 -4.51 11.58 -1.02
CA HIS A 107 -3.47 11.26 -0.05
C HIS A 107 -2.99 9.83 -0.33
N CYS A 108 -1.73 9.68 -0.73
CA CYS A 108 -1.14 8.40 -1.07
C CYS A 108 -0.29 7.91 0.10
N ILE A 109 -0.60 6.73 0.64
CA ILE A 109 0.13 6.09 1.73
C ILE A 109 0.77 4.83 1.18
N VAL A 110 2.09 4.73 1.30
CA VAL A 110 2.82 3.48 1.09
C VAL A 110 3.06 2.84 2.46
N VAL A 111 2.59 1.60 2.61
CA VAL A 111 2.78 0.82 3.84
C VAL A 111 4.00 -0.07 3.67
N ARG A 112 5.01 0.11 4.52
CA ARG A 112 6.17 -0.78 4.59
C ARG A 112 5.76 -2.09 5.28
N PRO A 113 6.18 -3.28 4.80
CA PRO A 113 6.00 -4.52 5.55
C PRO A 113 6.72 -4.42 6.91
N ASN A 114 6.11 -4.97 7.96
CA ASN A 114 6.69 -4.89 9.31
C ASN A 114 8.00 -5.71 9.43
N ARG A 115 8.23 -6.65 8.51
CA ARG A 115 9.45 -7.45 8.43
C ARG A 115 9.87 -7.64 6.97
N LEU A 116 11.13 -7.35 6.66
CA LEU A 116 11.78 -7.80 5.43
C LEU A 116 12.70 -8.98 5.75
N GLN A 117 12.19 -10.20 5.59
CA GLN A 117 12.94 -11.41 5.88
C GLN A 117 14.09 -11.59 4.87
N TYR A 118 15.30 -11.85 5.39
CA TYR A 118 16.54 -11.87 4.60
C TYR A 118 16.76 -10.59 3.75
N LEU A 119 16.26 -9.44 4.23
CA LEU A 119 16.30 -8.15 3.51
C LEU A 119 15.67 -8.19 2.11
N THR A 120 14.85 -9.19 1.83
CA THR A 120 14.33 -9.49 0.49
C THR A 120 12.83 -9.76 0.54
N PHE A 121 12.40 -10.70 1.36
CA PHE A 121 11.01 -11.14 1.37
C PHE A 121 10.16 -10.22 2.23
N SER A 122 9.17 -9.59 1.62
CA SER A 122 8.21 -8.73 2.32
C SER A 122 7.21 -9.58 3.09
N CYS A 123 7.23 -9.44 4.42
CA CYS A 123 6.33 -10.09 5.35
C CYS A 123 5.40 -9.04 5.99
N TYR A 124 4.11 -9.11 5.64
CA TYR A 124 3.06 -8.25 6.19
C TYR A 124 2.38 -8.91 7.40
N ASP A 125 3.17 -9.44 8.34
CA ASP A 125 2.72 -10.23 9.49
C ASP A 125 1.69 -9.50 10.38
N ASN A 126 1.67 -8.16 10.35
CA ASN A 126 0.66 -7.38 11.05
C ASN A 126 -0.73 -7.46 10.42
N PHE A 127 -0.81 -7.77 9.12
CA PHE A 127 -2.04 -7.92 8.36
C PHE A 127 -2.40 -9.38 8.13
N VAL A 128 -1.42 -10.22 7.80
CA VAL A 128 -1.62 -11.65 7.51
C VAL A 128 -0.40 -12.43 7.98
N GLU A 129 -0.62 -13.50 8.73
CA GLU A 129 0.47 -14.38 9.17
C GLU A 129 1.23 -14.89 7.95
N SER A 130 2.57 -14.88 8.02
CA SER A 130 3.39 -15.35 6.92
C SER A 130 4.64 -16.09 7.39
N ASN A 131 5.06 -17.09 6.60
CA ASN A 131 6.32 -17.79 6.85
C ASN A 131 7.55 -16.94 6.44
N ASP A 132 8.75 -17.50 6.55
CA ASP A 132 10.01 -16.79 6.22
C ASP A 132 10.22 -16.46 4.73
N MET A 133 9.28 -16.85 3.87
CA MET A 133 9.26 -16.46 2.46
C MET A 133 8.12 -15.48 2.15
N GLY A 134 7.44 -14.95 3.18
CA GLY A 134 6.26 -14.11 3.03
C GLY A 134 5.11 -14.85 2.34
N ALA A 135 5.02 -16.18 2.50
CA ALA A 135 3.86 -16.93 2.03
C ALA A 135 2.76 -16.84 3.10
N PRO A 136 1.54 -16.39 2.75
CA PRO A 136 0.50 -16.07 3.72
C PRO A 136 -0.26 -17.31 4.19
N THR A 137 -0.69 -17.27 5.45
CA THR A 137 -1.78 -18.08 5.99
C THR A 137 -2.99 -17.17 6.17
N HIS A 138 -3.95 -17.23 5.25
CA HIS A 138 -5.14 -16.38 5.31
C HIS A 138 -6.13 -16.87 6.36
N GLU A 139 -6.64 -15.94 7.17
CA GLU A 139 -7.57 -16.22 8.26
C GLU A 139 -8.92 -15.54 8.06
N PHE A 140 -9.99 -16.15 8.57
CA PHE A 140 -11.33 -15.56 8.58
C PHE A 140 -11.52 -14.73 9.85
N CYS A 141 -10.91 -13.54 9.90
CA CYS A 141 -10.98 -12.63 11.05
C CYS A 141 -10.88 -11.17 10.60
N ILE A 142 -11.41 -10.24 11.40
CA ILE A 142 -11.42 -8.80 11.08
C ILE A 142 -10.10 -8.09 11.41
N ALA A 143 -9.15 -8.78 12.05
CA ALA A 143 -7.93 -8.20 12.63
C ALA A 143 -7.08 -7.37 11.64
N ALA A 144 -7.02 -7.79 10.38
CA ALA A 144 -6.29 -7.04 9.35
C ALA A 144 -6.92 -5.66 9.10
N LEU A 145 -8.25 -5.57 9.09
CA LEU A 145 -8.97 -4.32 8.89
C LEU A 145 -8.95 -3.44 10.14
N GLU A 146 -9.01 -4.05 11.34
CA GLU A 146 -8.78 -3.34 12.61
C GLU A 146 -7.39 -2.69 12.62
N HIS A 147 -6.36 -3.43 12.22
CA HIS A 147 -5.00 -2.93 12.11
C HIS A 147 -4.91 -1.75 11.13
N MET A 148 -5.55 -1.88 9.96
CA MET A 148 -5.60 -0.83 8.94
C MET A 148 -6.31 0.43 9.45
N HIS A 149 -7.45 0.28 10.12
CA HIS A 149 -8.19 1.40 10.73
C HIS A 149 -7.33 2.11 11.76
N ALA A 150 -6.71 1.37 12.67
CA ALA A 150 -5.86 1.92 13.71
C ALA A 150 -4.62 2.65 13.13
N LEU A 151 -3.99 2.14 12.07
CA LEU A 151 -2.89 2.83 11.40
C LEU A 151 -3.32 4.20 10.83
N LEU A 152 -4.49 4.27 10.18
CA LEU A 152 -5.02 5.53 9.64
C LEU A 152 -5.37 6.51 10.76
N SER A 153 -5.98 6.02 11.84
CA SER A 153 -6.34 6.82 13.02
C SER A 153 -5.11 7.36 13.73
N THR A 154 -4.10 6.52 13.98
CA THR A 154 -2.83 6.96 14.58
C THR A 154 -2.10 7.95 13.70
N LEU A 155 -2.05 7.71 12.38
CA LEU A 155 -1.44 8.66 11.44
C LEU A 155 -2.19 10.00 11.43
N SER A 156 -3.53 9.96 11.43
CA SER A 156 -4.38 11.16 11.53
C SER A 156 -4.08 11.95 12.81
N THR A 157 -4.00 11.28 13.97
CA THR A 157 -3.61 11.92 15.25
C THR A 157 -2.22 12.54 15.17
N LYS A 158 -1.21 11.81 14.66
CA LYS A 158 0.16 12.33 14.49
C LYS A 158 0.20 13.57 13.60
N LEU A 159 -0.62 13.63 12.55
CA LEU A 159 -0.75 14.81 11.69
C LEU A 159 -1.47 15.94 12.40
N HIS A 160 -2.57 15.63 13.11
CA HIS A 160 -3.32 16.61 13.87
C HIS A 160 -2.45 17.27 14.95
N ASP A 161 -1.50 16.55 15.56
CA ASP A 161 -0.62 17.08 16.61
C ASP A 161 0.46 18.04 16.09
N LYS A 162 0.71 18.08 14.78
CA LYS A 162 1.66 19.03 14.19
C LYS A 162 1.24 20.48 14.40
N THR A 163 2.21 21.39 14.45
CA THR A 163 2.00 22.80 14.77
C THR A 163 1.22 23.55 13.70
N ASP A 164 1.48 23.27 12.42
CA ASP A 164 0.79 23.87 11.28
C ASP A 164 -0.58 23.21 11.05
N LYS A 165 -1.57 23.57 11.89
CA LYS A 165 -2.92 23.02 11.81
C LYS A 165 -3.61 23.34 10.48
N ALA A 166 -3.28 24.48 9.86
CA ALA A 166 -3.85 24.87 8.57
C ALA A 166 -3.40 23.92 7.45
N LYS A 167 -2.14 23.47 7.50
CA LYS A 167 -1.62 22.44 6.58
C LYS A 167 -2.13 21.04 6.94
N TYR A 168 -1.95 20.61 8.19
CA TYR A 168 -2.13 19.20 8.55
C TYR A 168 -3.55 18.81 8.96
N GLY A 169 -4.38 19.75 9.43
CA GLY A 169 -5.76 19.48 9.82
C GLY A 169 -6.59 18.86 8.70
N PRO A 170 -6.66 19.49 7.50
CA PRO A 170 -7.39 18.91 6.37
C PRO A 170 -6.88 17.54 5.92
N ILE A 171 -5.56 17.31 6.03
CA ILE A 171 -4.95 16.01 5.69
C ILE A 171 -5.39 14.95 6.70
N ALA A 172 -5.27 15.25 8.00
CA ALA A 172 -5.65 14.36 9.10
C ALA A 172 -7.12 13.94 9.02
N THR A 173 -8.03 14.90 8.87
CA THR A 173 -9.46 14.65 8.64
C THR A 173 -9.66 13.83 7.38
N GLY A 174 -8.96 14.19 6.30
CA GLY A 174 -9.09 13.52 5.02
C GLY A 174 -8.70 12.04 5.04
N LEU A 175 -7.77 11.63 5.90
CA LEU A 175 -7.40 10.22 6.07
C LEU A 175 -8.54 9.36 6.64
N LEU A 176 -9.47 9.96 7.39
CA LEU A 176 -10.57 9.26 8.07
C LEU A 176 -11.92 9.40 7.38
N GLU A 177 -12.08 10.35 6.48
CA GLU A 177 -13.37 10.62 5.83
C GLU A 177 -13.40 10.23 4.35
N HIS A 178 -12.30 10.41 3.61
CA HIS A 178 -12.35 10.24 2.16
C HIS A 178 -12.47 8.77 1.72
N PRO A 179 -13.07 8.49 0.55
CA PRO A 179 -13.03 7.18 -0.10
C PRO A 179 -11.62 6.59 -0.17
N VAL A 180 -11.50 5.28 -0.01
CA VAL A 180 -10.23 4.54 -0.01
C VAL A 180 -10.10 3.70 -1.28
N ALA A 181 -8.93 3.77 -1.92
CA ALA A 181 -8.51 2.85 -2.96
C ALA A 181 -7.30 2.05 -2.44
N LEU A 182 -7.34 0.73 -2.57
CA LEU A 182 -6.28 -0.16 -2.12
C LEU A 182 -5.53 -0.73 -3.32
N ILE A 183 -4.21 -0.76 -3.25
CA ILE A 183 -3.36 -1.29 -4.32
C ILE A 183 -2.37 -2.27 -3.72
N GLY A 184 -2.36 -3.49 -4.22
CA GLY A 184 -1.34 -4.49 -3.93
C GLY A 184 -0.48 -4.73 -5.15
N PHE A 185 0.83 -4.64 -4.99
CA PHE A 185 1.78 -5.05 -6.02
C PHE A 185 2.60 -6.25 -5.54
N SER A 186 2.75 -7.28 -6.38
CA SER A 186 3.54 -8.48 -6.05
C SER A 186 3.13 -9.06 -4.69
N LYS A 187 4.03 -9.11 -3.70
CA LYS A 187 3.70 -9.54 -2.33
C LYS A 187 2.58 -8.76 -1.66
N GLY A 188 2.41 -7.47 -1.94
CA GLY A 188 1.35 -6.67 -1.35
C GLY A 188 -0.04 -7.24 -1.59
N CYS A 189 -0.24 -8.00 -2.68
CA CYS A 189 -1.49 -8.71 -2.99
C CYS A 189 -1.97 -9.64 -1.88
N VAL A 190 -1.07 -10.19 -1.05
CA VAL A 190 -1.46 -11.08 0.05
C VAL A 190 -2.28 -10.37 1.13
N VAL A 191 -2.04 -9.06 1.32
CA VAL A 191 -2.80 -8.20 2.24
C VAL A 191 -4.20 -7.97 1.71
N LEU A 192 -4.34 -7.71 0.41
CA LEU A 192 -5.65 -7.49 -0.21
C LEU A 192 -6.48 -8.77 -0.22
N ASN A 193 -5.83 -9.92 -0.43
CA ASN A 193 -6.48 -11.23 -0.26
C ASN A 193 -6.98 -11.39 1.18
N GLN A 194 -6.18 -11.05 2.18
CA GLN A 194 -6.59 -11.09 3.59
C GLN A 194 -7.77 -10.15 3.89
N PHE A 195 -7.79 -8.95 3.30
CA PHE A 195 -8.93 -8.04 3.46
C PHE A 195 -10.25 -8.61 2.91
N LEU A 196 -10.23 -9.42 1.86
CA LEU A 196 -11.45 -10.09 1.38
C LEU A 196 -12.01 -11.06 2.43
N TYR A 197 -11.15 -11.84 3.08
CA TYR A 197 -11.56 -12.70 4.20
C TYR A 197 -12.06 -11.88 5.39
N ALA A 198 -11.37 -10.78 5.72
CA ALA A 198 -11.73 -9.91 6.83
C ALA A 198 -13.08 -9.21 6.60
N MET A 199 -13.35 -8.73 5.38
CA MET A 199 -14.65 -8.15 5.02
C MET A 199 -15.78 -9.18 5.19
N LYS A 200 -15.55 -10.43 4.82
CA LYS A 200 -16.54 -11.49 5.03
C LYS A 200 -16.72 -11.84 6.51
N ALA A 201 -15.63 -11.84 7.28
CA ALA A 201 -15.71 -12.04 8.73
C ALA A 201 -16.50 -10.93 9.42
N LEU A 202 -16.39 -9.69 8.94
CA LEU A 202 -17.11 -8.52 9.46
C LEU A 202 -18.64 -8.65 9.30
N GLU A 203 -19.13 -9.35 8.28
CA GLU A 203 -20.57 -9.63 8.14
C GLU A 203 -21.11 -10.51 9.27
N VAL A 204 -20.25 -11.38 9.84
CA VAL A 204 -20.61 -12.31 10.92
C VAL A 204 -20.37 -11.68 12.29
N ALA A 205 -19.30 -10.90 12.43
CA ALA A 205 -18.93 -10.19 13.64
C ALA A 205 -18.72 -8.69 13.32
N PRO A 206 -19.81 -7.91 13.29
CA PRO A 206 -19.73 -6.49 12.98
C PRO A 206 -18.95 -5.71 14.04
N ASP A 207 -18.09 -4.83 13.56
CA ASP A 207 -17.43 -3.77 14.33
C ASP A 207 -17.71 -2.44 13.63
N ASP A 208 -18.14 -1.42 14.38
CA ASP A 208 -18.65 -0.16 13.81
C ASP A 208 -17.56 0.64 13.09
N ASP A 209 -16.36 0.71 13.68
CA ASP A 209 -15.23 1.47 13.14
C ASP A 209 -14.69 0.79 11.88
N VAL A 210 -14.51 -0.53 11.94
CA VAL A 210 -14.10 -1.33 10.79
C VAL A 210 -15.16 -1.29 9.69
N SER A 211 -16.44 -1.32 10.03
CA SER A 211 -17.54 -1.19 9.06
C SER A 211 -17.52 0.16 8.36
N GLN A 212 -17.21 1.25 9.07
CA GLN A 212 -17.03 2.56 8.47
C GLN A 212 -15.84 2.59 7.50
N LEU A 213 -14.71 2.00 7.88
CA LEU A 213 -13.55 1.86 6.98
C LEU A 213 -13.92 1.06 5.72
N VAL A 214 -14.57 -0.10 5.86
CA VAL A 214 -14.96 -0.95 4.72
C VAL A 214 -15.92 -0.22 3.78
N ARG A 215 -16.90 0.52 4.30
CA ARG A 215 -17.79 1.34 3.47
C ARG A 215 -17.05 2.40 2.66
N ARG A 216 -15.90 2.88 3.12
CA ARG A 216 -15.06 3.84 2.39
C ARG A 216 -14.21 3.19 1.31
N ILE A 217 -13.90 1.89 1.40
CA ILE A 217 -13.13 1.18 0.36
C ILE A 217 -13.99 1.08 -0.91
N LYS A 218 -13.61 1.81 -1.96
CA LYS A 218 -14.36 1.86 -3.25
C LYS A 218 -13.70 1.08 -4.37
N SER A 219 -12.42 0.74 -4.23
CA SER A 219 -11.69 -0.01 -5.25
C SER A 219 -10.48 -0.72 -4.66
N MET A 220 -10.17 -1.89 -5.20
CA MET A 220 -8.99 -2.69 -4.87
C MET A 220 -8.32 -3.13 -6.18
N TYR A 221 -7.00 -3.00 -6.28
CA TYR A 221 -6.23 -3.33 -7.47
C TYR A 221 -5.13 -4.33 -7.13
N TRP A 222 -5.12 -5.47 -7.81
CA TRP A 222 -4.05 -6.48 -7.74
C TRP A 222 -3.15 -6.32 -8.95
N LEU A 223 -1.89 -5.94 -8.72
CA LEU A 223 -0.90 -5.68 -9.75
C LEU A 223 0.19 -6.75 -9.67
N ASP A 224 0.29 -7.58 -10.72
CA ASP A 224 1.29 -8.66 -10.82
C ASP A 224 1.37 -9.52 -9.55
N GLY A 225 0.20 -9.96 -9.08
CA GLY A 225 0.07 -10.70 -7.83
C GLY A 225 0.77 -12.06 -7.89
N GLY A 226 1.64 -12.30 -6.92
CA GLY A 226 2.42 -13.53 -6.83
C GLY A 226 3.06 -13.68 -5.45
N HIS A 227 3.09 -14.90 -4.93
CA HIS A 227 3.86 -15.24 -3.74
C HIS A 227 4.39 -16.68 -3.86
N SER A 228 5.37 -17.02 -3.03
CA SER A 228 6.07 -18.31 -3.00
C SER A 228 5.24 -19.45 -2.39
N GLY A 229 3.96 -19.21 -2.08
CA GLY A 229 3.06 -20.24 -1.59
C GLY A 229 2.39 -20.94 -2.75
N GLY A 230 2.18 -22.26 -2.64
CA GLY A 230 1.63 -23.08 -3.73
C GLY A 230 0.12 -22.91 -4.00
N SER A 231 -0.59 -22.03 -3.29
CA SER A 231 -2.03 -21.81 -3.42
C SER A 231 -2.44 -20.41 -2.95
N ASN A 232 -3.68 -19.97 -3.22
CA ASN A 232 -4.26 -18.66 -2.83
C ASN A 232 -3.57 -17.42 -3.43
N THR A 233 -2.85 -17.57 -4.55
CA THR A 233 -2.36 -16.42 -5.34
C THR A 233 -3.51 -15.51 -5.76
N TRP A 234 -4.63 -16.13 -6.14
CA TRP A 234 -5.93 -15.50 -6.30
C TRP A 234 -6.89 -16.09 -5.26
N VAL A 235 -7.79 -15.28 -4.72
CA VAL A 235 -8.85 -15.79 -3.84
C VAL A 235 -9.79 -16.63 -4.68
N THR A 236 -9.72 -17.96 -4.53
CA THR A 236 -10.57 -18.92 -5.26
C THR A 236 -11.66 -19.51 -4.38
N LYS A 237 -11.60 -19.29 -3.06
CA LYS A 237 -12.63 -19.77 -2.12
C LYS A 237 -13.91 -18.97 -2.32
N GLU A 238 -14.98 -19.64 -2.76
CA GLU A 238 -16.29 -19.00 -2.96
C GLU A 238 -16.79 -18.26 -1.72
N ALA A 239 -16.51 -18.78 -0.53
CA ALA A 239 -16.90 -18.16 0.74
C ALA A 239 -16.36 -16.72 0.90
N ALA A 240 -15.22 -16.40 0.29
CA ALA A 240 -14.62 -15.07 0.31
C ALA A 240 -15.02 -14.17 -0.87
N MET A 241 -15.80 -14.68 -1.83
CA MET A 241 -16.21 -13.96 -3.04
C MET A 241 -17.72 -13.80 -3.19
N LYS A 242 -18.53 -14.51 -2.40
CA LYS A 242 -20.00 -14.39 -2.46
C LYS A 242 -20.45 -13.12 -1.72
N PRO A 243 -21.20 -12.23 -2.42
CA PRO A 243 -21.72 -10.99 -1.85
C PRO A 243 -22.73 -11.24 -0.72
#